data_AF-A0A1S8XR83-F1
#
_entry.id   AF-A0A1S8XR83-F1
#
_cell.length_a   1.000
_cell.length_b   1.000
_cell.length_c   1.000
_cell.angle_alpha   90.00
_cell.angle_beta   90.00
_cell.angle_gamma   90.00
#
_symmetry.space_group_name_H-M   'P 1'
#
loop_
_entity.id
_entity.type
_entity.pdbx_description
1 polymer ?
#
loop_
_entity_poly.entity_id
_entity_poly.type
_entity_poly.pdbx_seq_one_letter_code
_entity_poly.pdbx_strand_id
1 'polypeptide(L)' 'AHPAPATVDLMSALTTGDWVLADATETGVRRECSGLVAAHLQWHLERALRSLPLVDRGGPTAGGAAAVDRGKTE' A
#
# COMPACT_ATOMS: atom_id res chain seq x y z
N ALA A 1 25.64 7.27 6.85
CA ALA A 1 25.55 5.90 6.33
C ALA A 1 24.49 5.90 5.22
N HIS A 2 24.75 5.21 4.11
CA HIS A 2 23.78 4.98 3.05
C HIS A 2 23.33 3.52 3.09
N PRO A 3 22.09 3.20 2.68
CA PRO A 3 21.61 1.82 2.65
C PRO A 3 22.49 0.97 1.73
N ALA A 4 22.60 -0.32 2.03
CA ALA A 4 23.30 -1.24 1.13
C ALA A 4 22.63 -1.25 -0.26
N PRO A 5 23.39 -1.36 -1.37
CA PRO A 5 22.82 -1.45 -2.71
C PRO A 5 21.77 -2.56 -2.84
N ALA A 6 22.03 -3.74 -2.26
CA ALA A 6 21.10 -4.86 -2.24
C ALA A 6 19.75 -4.53 -1.56
N THR A 7 19.74 -3.60 -0.60
CA THR A 7 18.52 -3.12 0.07
C THR A 7 17.71 -2.24 -0.87
N VAL A 8 18.38 -1.41 -1.69
CA VAL A 8 17.72 -0.62 -2.74
C VAL A 8 17.16 -1.53 -3.84
N ASP A 9 17.90 -2.55 -4.25
CA ASP A 9 17.45 -3.54 -5.22
C ASP A 9 16.20 -4.30 -4.74
N LEU A 10 16.17 -4.71 -3.46
CA LEU A 10 14.99 -5.32 -2.85
C LEU A 10 13.77 -4.37 -2.86
N MET A 11 13.94 -3.09 -2.49
CA MET A 11 12.85 -2.12 -2.53
C MET A 11 12.30 -1.93 -3.96
N SER A 12 13.19 -1.93 -4.96
CA SER A 12 12.80 -1.90 -6.37
C SER A 12 11.99 -3.13 -6.76
N ALA A 13 12.49 -4.33 -6.43
CA ALA A 13 11.83 -5.60 -6.71
C ALA A 13 10.41 -5.68 -6.11
N LEU A 14 10.24 -5.23 -4.86
CA LEU A 14 8.93 -5.17 -4.21
C LEU A 14 7.97 -4.19 -4.88
N THR A 15 8.49 -3.07 -5.40
CA THR A 15 7.68 -2.05 -6.07
C THR A 15 7.24 -2.50 -7.47
N THR A 16 8.08 -3.25 -8.18
CA THR A 16 7.81 -3.75 -9.53
C THR A 16 7.14 -5.13 -9.54
N GLY A 17 7.11 -5.84 -8.41
CA GLY A 17 6.53 -7.17 -8.28
C GLY A 17 7.46 -8.30 -8.71
N ASP A 18 8.78 -8.08 -8.75
CA ASP A 18 9.78 -9.14 -8.96
C ASP A 18 9.96 -9.98 -7.68
N TRP A 19 9.03 -10.92 -7.49
CA TRP A 19 9.03 -11.81 -6.33
C TRP A 19 10.21 -12.79 -6.33
N VAL A 20 10.78 -13.12 -7.48
CA VAL A 20 11.92 -14.04 -7.56
C VAL A 20 13.15 -13.40 -6.90
N LEU A 21 13.46 -12.15 -7.27
CA LEU A 21 14.53 -11.39 -6.63
C LEU A 21 14.21 -11.10 -5.17
N ALA A 22 12.97 -10.71 -4.89
CA ALA A 22 12.54 -10.41 -3.52
C ALA A 22 12.58 -11.64 -2.61
N ASP A 23 12.36 -12.86 -3.11
CA ASP A 23 12.43 -14.11 -2.34
C ASP A 23 13.88 -14.62 -2.19
N ALA A 24 14.76 -14.34 -3.13
CA ALA A 24 16.17 -14.71 -3.06
C ALA A 24 16.99 -13.87 -2.07
N THR A 25 16.46 -12.75 -1.57
CA THR A 25 17.23 -11.80 -0.77
C THR A 25 17.55 -12.32 0.64
N GLU A 26 18.77 -12.04 1.11
CA GLU A 26 19.24 -12.44 2.44
C GLU A 26 18.46 -11.75 3.58
N THR A 27 18.36 -12.43 4.73
CA THR A 27 17.66 -11.93 5.92
C THR A 27 18.16 -10.56 6.41
N GLY A 28 19.47 -10.27 6.28
CA GLY A 28 20.04 -8.98 6.68
C GLY A 28 19.48 -7.83 5.84
N VAL A 29 19.43 -8.01 4.53
CA VAL A 29 18.88 -7.04 3.56
C VAL A 29 17.39 -6.81 3.81
N ARG A 30 16.63 -7.88 4.07
CA ARG A 30 15.20 -7.78 4.42
C ARG A 30 14.95 -6.98 5.69
N ARG A 31 15.80 -7.15 6.71
CA ARG A 31 15.71 -6.41 7.98
C ARG A 31 16.01 -4.94 7.77
N GLU A 32 17.06 -4.61 7.02
CA GLU A 32 17.39 -3.21 6.69
C GLU A 32 16.25 -2.56 5.89
N CYS A 33 15.75 -3.22 4.85
CA CYS A 33 14.61 -2.76 4.05
C CYS A 33 13.37 -2.50 4.92
N SER A 34 12.99 -3.46 5.77
CA SER A 34 11.85 -3.32 6.69
C SER A 34 12.04 -2.14 7.65
N GLY A 35 13.25 -1.93 8.15
CA GLY A 35 13.59 -0.80 9.01
C GLY A 35 13.42 0.56 8.33
N LEU A 36 13.85 0.68 7.07
CA LEU A 36 13.70 1.90 6.28
C LEU A 36 12.22 2.21 6.01
N VAL A 37 11.44 1.21 5.61
CA VAL A 37 9.99 1.36 5.37
C VAL A 37 9.27 1.77 6.66
N ALA A 38 9.58 1.11 7.77
CA ALA A 38 8.98 1.43 9.07
C ALA A 38 9.33 2.86 9.51
N ALA A 39 10.60 3.28 9.39
CA ALA A 39 11.03 4.64 9.73
C ALA A 39 10.35 5.69 8.85
N HIS A 40 10.23 5.43 7.55
CA HIS A 40 9.54 6.31 6.61
C HIS A 40 8.07 6.48 6.99
N LEU A 41 7.37 5.36 7.23
CA LEU A 41 5.98 5.40 7.67
C LEU A 41 5.83 6.11 9.01
N GLN A 42 6.70 5.82 9.97
CA GLN A 42 6.65 6.42 11.30
C GLN A 42 6.77 7.94 11.25
N TRP A 43 7.76 8.46 10.52
CA TRP A 43 7.92 9.91 10.30
C TRP A 43 6.66 10.53 9.69
N HIS A 44 6.05 9.83 8.75
CA HIS A 44 4.83 10.28 8.10
C HIS A 44 3.61 10.29 9.05
N LEU A 45 3.50 9.32 9.95
CA LEU A 45 2.43 9.22 10.95
C LEU A 45 2.54 10.29 12.03
N GLU A 46 3.74 10.54 12.54
CA GLU A 46 4.02 11.60 13.53
C GLU A 46 3.65 13.00 13.01
N ARG A 47 3.57 13.16 11.69
CA ARG A 47 3.29 14.42 11.00
C ARG A 47 1.89 14.48 10.39
N ALA A 48 1.00 13.58 10.81
CA ALA A 48 -0.33 13.34 10.30
C ALA A 48 -0.34 13.01 8.80
N LEU A 49 -0.70 11.77 8.47
CA LEU A 49 -0.83 11.31 7.08
C LEU A 49 -1.95 12.09 6.38
N ARG A 50 -1.60 13.08 5.58
CA ARG A 50 -2.56 13.96 4.87
C ARG A 50 -3.47 13.23 3.89
N SER A 51 -3.08 12.02 3.46
CA SER A 51 -3.84 11.18 2.55
C SER A 51 -4.86 10.28 3.25
N LEU A 52 -4.75 10.03 4.56
CA LEU A 52 -5.68 9.13 5.28
C LEU A 52 -7.17 9.57 5.24
N PRO A 53 -7.52 10.86 5.19
CA PRO A 53 -8.91 11.29 4.97
C PRO A 53 -9.43 11.03 3.55
N LEU A 54 -8.54 10.85 2.56
CA LEU A 54 -8.90 10.63 1.15
C LEU A 54 -9.16 9.14 0.83
N VAL A 55 -8.81 8.24 1.75
CA VAL A 55 -9.06 6.79 1.61
C VAL A 55 -10.54 6.52 1.83
N ASP A 56 -11.23 6.01 0.81
CA ASP A 56 -12.58 5.47 0.96
C ASP A 56 -12.55 4.27 1.91
N ARG A 57 -13.35 4.32 2.98
CA ARG A 57 -13.42 3.28 4.01
C ARG A 57 -14.61 2.34 3.81
N GLY A 58 -15.23 2.37 2.63
CA GLY A 58 -16.47 1.67 2.38
C GLY A 58 -17.56 2.26 3.25
N GLY A 59 -18.13 3.39 2.83
CA GLY A 59 -19.47 3.75 3.30
C GLY A 59 -20.41 2.56 3.05
N PRO A 60 -21.37 2.27 3.94
CA PRO A 60 -22.23 1.09 3.80
C PRO A 60 -22.81 1.11 2.38
N THR A 61 -22.56 0.05 1.62
CA THR A 61 -23.16 -0.19 0.31
C THR A 61 -24.66 -0.41 0.48
N ALA A 62 -25.39 0.63 0.84
CA ALA A 62 -26.83 0.71 0.87
C ALA A 62 -27.26 1.27 -0.50
N GLY A 63 -27.57 0.39 -1.44
CA GLY A 63 -28.05 0.83 -2.77
C GLY A 63 -28.10 -0.22 -3.87
N GLY A 64 -27.74 -1.48 -3.62
CA GLY A 64 -27.92 -2.57 -4.59
C GLY A 64 -29.35 -3.12 -4.69
N ALA A 65 -30.30 -2.61 -3.90
CA ALA A 65 -31.69 -3.07 -3.89
C ALA A 65 -32.65 -1.89 -3.69
N ALA A 66 -33.69 -1.83 -4.53
CA ALA A 66 -34.85 -0.93 -4.50
C ALA A 66 -34.77 0.38 -5.33
N ALA A 67 -34.93 0.26 -6.66
CA ALA A 67 -35.81 1.11 -7.47
C ALA A 67 -35.82 0.67 -8.96
N VAL A 68 -36.11 -0.60 -9.25
CA VAL A 68 -36.60 -1.04 -10.56
C VAL A 68 -38.10 -1.25 -10.41
N ASP A 69 -38.85 -0.15 -10.31
CA ASP A 69 -40.29 -0.10 -10.60
C ASP A 69 -40.76 1.36 -10.74
N ARG A 70 -40.66 1.91 -11.96
CA ARG A 70 -41.58 2.95 -12.40
C ARG A 70 -41.66 3.07 -13.91
N GLY A 71 -42.73 2.49 -14.46
CA GLY A 71 -43.55 3.08 -15.51
C GLY A 71 -42.93 3.24 -16.91
N LYS A 72 -43.06 2.22 -17.75
CA LYS A 72 -43.22 2.42 -19.19
C LYS A 72 -44.72 2.55 -19.48
N THR A 73 -45.21 3.78 -19.45
CA THR A 73 -46.46 4.18 -20.08
C THR A 73 -46.14 4.58 -21.52
N GLU A 74 -46.56 3.78 -22.48
CA GLU A 74 -47.12 4.15 -23.80
C GLU A 74 -47.51 2.88 -24.55
#